data_AF-M9LPH3-F1
#
_entry.id   AF-M9LPH3-F1
#
_cell.length_a   1.000
_cell.length_b   1.000
_cell.length_c   1.000
_cell.angle_alpha   90.00
_cell.angle_beta   90.00
_cell.angle_gamma   90.00
#
_symmetry.space_group_name_H-M   'P 1'
#
loop_
_entity.id
_entity.type
_entity.pdbx_description
1 polymer ?
#
loop_
_entity_poly.entity_id
_entity_poly.type
_entity_poly.pdbx_seq_one_letter_code
_entity_poly.pdbx_strand_id
1 'polypeptide(L)' 'MSVNYVCKHCHTLIGRVEGGEIDETRLGFHLLTDAERHEYIKVHPNGDVTVRMTCDFCTEAIQMHPELSLLSSPLQ' A
#
# COMPACT_ATOMS: atom_id res chain seq x y z
N MET A 1 -15.72 -7.15 -3.63
CA MET A 1 -14.36 -7.05 -3.08
C MET A 1 -13.55 -6.17 -4.01
N SER A 2 -12.76 -5.27 -3.45
CA SER A 2 -11.82 -4.41 -4.18
C SER A 2 -10.47 -4.41 -3.48
N VAL A 3 -9.38 -4.27 -4.24
CA VAL A 3 -8.04 -4.03 -3.68
C VAL A 3 -7.65 -2.58 -3.95
N ASN A 4 -7.36 -1.84 -2.89
CA ASN A 4 -7.04 -0.43 -2.95
C ASN A 4 -5.58 -0.25 -2.56
N TYR A 5 -4.76 0.27 -3.47
CA TYR A 5 -3.36 0.59 -3.23
C TYR A 5 -3.27 2.03 -2.78
N VAL A 6 -2.83 2.26 -1.54
CA VAL A 6 -2.81 3.58 -0.90
C VAL A 6 -1.39 3.89 -0.43
N CYS A 7 -0.94 5.12 -0.68
CA CYS A 7 0.36 5.53 -0.19
C CYS A 7 0.38 5.62 1.35
N LYS A 8 1.38 5.01 2.00
CA LYS A 8 1.52 5.07 3.46
C LYS A 8 1.96 6.44 3.98
N HIS A 9 2.50 7.28 3.11
CA HIS A 9 3.06 8.59 3.46
C HIS A 9 2.10 9.73 3.17
N CYS A 10 1.58 9.83 1.94
CA CYS A 10 0.68 10.92 1.53
C CYS A 10 -0.80 10.51 1.47
N HIS A 11 -1.13 9.25 1.78
CA HIS A 11 -2.49 8.69 1.73
C HIS A 11 -3.19 8.79 0.37
N THR A 12 -2.44 9.09 -0.69
CA THR A 12 -2.98 9.14 -2.06
C THR A 12 -3.35 7.73 -2.53
N LEU A 13 -4.52 7.60 -3.16
CA LEU A 13 -4.93 6.38 -3.85
C LEU A 13 -4.08 6.22 -5.11
N ILE A 14 -3.25 5.19 -5.14
CA ILE A 14 -2.33 4.87 -6.25
C ILE A 14 -3.09 4.09 -7.32
N GLY A 15 -3.96 3.17 -6.91
CA GLY A 15 -4.70 2.33 -7.82
C GLY A 15 -5.78 1.51 -7.14
N ARG A 16 -6.72 1.03 -7.95
CA ARG A 16 -7.81 0.17 -7.51
C ARG A 16 -7.97 -1.01 -8.47
N VAL A 17 -8.10 -2.20 -7.92
CA VAL A 17 -8.45 -3.41 -8.65
C VAL A 17 -9.85 -3.84 -8.19
N GLU A 18 -10.79 -3.88 -9.13
CA GLU A 18 -12.17 -4.30 -8.89
C GLU A 18 -12.48 -5.52 -9.77
N GLY A 19 -13.17 -6.51 -9.22
CA GLY A 19 -13.51 -7.72 -9.95
C GLY A 19 -14.23 -8.77 -9.08
N GLY A 20 -14.91 -9.70 -9.74
CA GLY A 20 -15.64 -10.79 -9.07
C GLY A 20 -14.72 -11.84 -8.45
N GLU A 21 -13.55 -12.09 -9.05
CA GLU A 21 -12.53 -13.02 -8.54
C GLU A 21 -11.19 -12.29 -8.45
N ILE A 22 -10.89 -11.77 -7.27
CA ILE A 22 -9.59 -11.18 -6.97
C ILE A 22 -8.72 -12.30 -6.38
N ASP A 23 -7.75 -12.76 -7.17
CA ASP A 23 -6.81 -13.80 -6.77
C ASP A 23 -5.57 -13.17 -6.10
N GLU A 24 -5.44 -13.38 -4.78
CA GLU A 24 -4.30 -12.91 -3.99
C GLU A 24 -2.94 -13.42 -4.51
N THR A 25 -2.94 -14.59 -5.15
CA THR A 25 -1.75 -15.19 -5.75
C THR A 25 -1.27 -14.37 -6.93
N ARG A 26 -2.20 -13.94 -7.80
CA ARG A 26 -1.91 -13.06 -8.94
C ARG A 26 -1.50 -11.65 -8.53
N LEU A 27 -1.95 -11.21 -7.36
CA LEU A 27 -1.53 -9.94 -6.76
C LEU A 27 -0.19 -10.04 -6.02
N GLY A 28 0.38 -11.24 -5.88
CA GLY A 28 1.67 -11.44 -5.24
C GLY A 28 1.63 -11.35 -3.71
N PHE A 29 0.45 -11.35 -3.08
CA PHE A 29 0.37 -11.27 -1.61
C PHE A 29 0.97 -12.50 -0.92
N HIS A 30 1.06 -13.62 -1.63
CA HIS A 30 1.74 -14.83 -1.17
C HIS A 30 3.28 -14.67 -1.04
N LEU A 31 3.86 -13.62 -1.62
CA LEU A 31 5.29 -13.32 -1.51
C LEU A 31 5.62 -12.54 -0.23
N LEU A 32 4.61 -11.96 0.42
CA LEU A 32 4.77 -11.24 1.67
C LEU A 32 4.85 -12.23 2.84
N THR A 33 5.76 -11.96 3.77
CA THR A 33 5.76 -12.64 5.06
C THR A 33 4.51 -12.27 5.85
N ASP A 34 4.14 -13.09 6.84
CA ASP A 34 2.98 -12.78 7.70
C ASP A 34 3.11 -11.42 8.39
N ALA A 35 4.31 -11.04 8.83
CA ALA A 35 4.57 -9.73 9.43
C ALA A 35 4.27 -8.59 8.44
N GLU A 36 4.75 -8.70 7.21
CA GLU A 36 4.49 -7.71 6.15
C GLU A 36 3.02 -7.66 5.76
N ARG A 37 2.33 -8.81 5.71
CA ARG A 37 0.88 -8.82 5.45
C ARG A 37 0.14 -8.05 6.55
N HIS A 38 0.48 -8.24 7.82
CA HIS A 38 -0.17 -7.51 8.91
C HIS A 38 0.14 -6.01 8.90
N GLU A 39 1.33 -5.61 8.44
CA GLU A 39 1.75 -4.21 8.41
C GLU A 39 1.19 -3.45 7.19
N TYR A 40 1.27 -4.07 6.02
CA TYR A 40 0.94 -3.44 4.74
C TYR A 40 -0.47 -3.74 4.25
N ILE A 41 -1.08 -4.87 4.64
CA ILE A 41 -2.40 -5.27 4.15
C ILE A 41 -3.44 -5.16 5.26
N LYS A 42 -4.51 -4.41 4.97
CA LYS A 42 -5.69 -4.31 5.83
C LYS A 42 -6.90 -4.85 5.10
N VAL A 43 -7.51 -5.90 5.65
CA VAL A 43 -8.79 -6.43 5.18
C VAL A 43 -9.92 -5.75 5.96
N HIS A 44 -10.92 -5.24 5.26
CA HIS A 44 -12.07 -4.55 5.82
C HIS A 44 -13.24 -5.51 6.02
N PRO A 45 -14.21 -5.17 6.90
CA PRO A 45 -15.37 -6.03 7.18
C PRO A 45 -16.26 -6.32 5.95
N ASN A 46 -16.24 -5.44 4.96
CA ASN A 46 -16.96 -5.61 3.69
C ASN A 46 -16.22 -6.52 2.68
N GLY A 47 -15.07 -7.06 3.06
CA GLY A 47 -14.20 -7.87 2.23
C GLY A 47 -13.22 -7.07 1.37
N ASP A 48 -13.27 -5.74 1.36
CA ASP A 48 -12.30 -4.93 0.64
C ASP A 48 -10.91 -5.03 1.28
N VAL A 49 -9.88 -4.90 0.46
CA VAL A 49 -8.48 -4.95 0.87
C VAL A 49 -7.86 -3.58 0.63
N THR A 50 -7.08 -3.10 1.59
CA THR A 50 -6.19 -1.94 1.43
C THR A 50 -4.76 -2.39 1.56
N VAL A 51 -3.96 -2.13 0.53
CA VAL A 51 -2.53 -2.37 0.50
C VAL A 51 -1.83 -1.02 0.65
N ARG A 52 -0.99 -0.90 1.66
CA ARG A 52 -0.17 0.28 1.92
C ARG A 52 1.17 0.11 1.21
N MET A 53 1.57 1.10 0.42
CA MET A 53 2.88 1.13 -0.24
C MET A 53 3.40 2.56 -0.31
N THR A 54 4.59 2.79 -0.85
CA THR A 54 5.08 4.15 -1.12
C THR A 54 4.82 4.47 -2.59
N CYS A 55 4.18 5.62 -2.88
CA CYS A 55 3.98 6.05 -4.27
C CYS A 55 5.26 6.64 -4.87
N ASP A 56 5.33 6.74 -6.20
CA ASP A 56 6.50 7.25 -6.93
C ASP A 56 6.95 8.62 -6.43
N PHE A 57 6.00 9.53 -6.18
CA PHE A 57 6.28 10.87 -5.66
C PHE A 57 6.98 10.84 -4.29
N CYS A 58 6.48 10.01 -3.36
CA CYS A 58 7.11 9.86 -2.05
C CYS A 58 8.46 9.17 -2.15
N THR A 59 8.61 8.20 -3.06
CA THR A 59 9.90 7.54 -3.32
C THR A 59 10.94 8.55 -3.81
N GLU A 60 10.58 9.37 -4.80
CA GLU A 60 11.47 10.40 -5.36
C GLU A 60 11.83 11.43 -4.28
N ALA A 61 10.86 11.90 -3.50
CA ALA A 61 11.10 12.82 -2.40
C ALA A 61 12.07 12.26 -1.35
N ILE A 62 11.90 11.00 -0.94
CA ILE A 62 12.79 10.32 0.01
C ILE A 62 14.20 10.11 -0.58
N GLN A 63 14.30 9.83 -1.89
CA GLN A 63 15.59 9.70 -2.55
C GLN A 63 16.36 11.03 -2.61
N MET A 64 15.67 12.14 -2.85
CA MET A 64 16.26 13.48 -2.85
C MET A 64 16.56 13.99 -1.43
N HIS A 65 15.72 13.61 -0.47
CA HIS A 65 15.78 14.04 0.93
C HIS A 65 15.64 12.83 1.87
N PRO A 66 16.72 12.07 2.12
CA PRO A 66 16.70 10.86 2.94
C PRO A 66 16.13 11.05 4.35
N GLU A 67 16.23 12.26 4.90
CA GLU A 67 15.66 12.66 6.19
C GLU A 67 14.13 12.47 6.27
N LEU A 68 13.44 12.51 5.13
CA LEU A 68 12.00 12.29 5.05
C LEU A 68 11.59 10.85 5.41
N SER A 69 12.51 9.89 5.32
CA SER A 69 12.26 8.49 5.71
C SER A 69 11.98 8.31 7.21
N LEU A 70 12.45 9.25 8.04
CA LEU A 70 12.25 9.25 9.50
C LEU A 70 10.86 9.78 9.89
N LEU A 71 10.16 10.42 8.96
CA LEU A 71 8.85 10.99 9.18
C LEU A 71 7.77 9.98 8.81
N SER A 72 6.79 9.83 9.69
CA SER A 72 5.62 8.98 9.43
C SER A 72 4.80 9.53 8.25
N SER A 73 4.82 10.85 8.05
CA SER A 73 4.13 11.56 6.98
C SER A 73 4.99 12.70 6.43
N PRO A 74 5.89 12.43 5.48
CA PRO A 74 6.89 13.39 5.00
C PRO A 74 6.32 14.54 4.15
N LEU A 75 5.04 14.52 3.79
CA LEU A 75 4.42 15.46 2.84
C LEU A 75 3.14 16.12 3.38
N GLN A 76 2.92 16.08 4.70
CA GLN A 76 1.81 16.76 5.36
C GLN A 76 2.24 18.08 5.99
#